data_AF-A0A947TX84-F1
#
_entry.id   AF-A0A947TX84-F1
#
_cell.length_a   1.000
_cell.length_b   1.000
_cell.length_c   1.000
_cell.angle_alpha   90.00
_cell.angle_beta   90.00
_cell.angle_gamma   90.00
#
_symmetry.space_group_name_H-M   'P 1'
#
loop_
_entity.id
_entity.type
_entity.pdbx_description
1 polymer ?
#
loop_
_entity_poly.entity_id
_entity_poly.type
_entity_poly.pdbx_seq_one_letter_code
_entity_poly.pdbx_strand_id
1 'polypeptide(L)' 'MSTATNEGKIVQCIGAVIDVEFSRNNMPKVYDALTMEGSELTLEVQQQLGDGV' A
#
# COMPACT_ATOMS: atom_id res chain seq x y z
N MET A 1 -21.43 1.55 10.05
CA MET A 1 -20.69 1.34 8.79
C MET A 1 -19.26 0.99 9.19
N SER A 2 -18.94 -0.28 9.37
CA SER A 2 -17.55 -0.68 9.64
C SER A 2 -16.80 -0.63 8.31
N THR A 3 -16.00 0.41 8.09
CA THR A 3 -15.05 0.44 6.98
C THR A 3 -13.94 -0.54 7.34
N ALA A 4 -14.00 -1.76 6.81
CA ALA A 4 -12.86 -2.66 6.90
C ALA A 4 -11.70 -2.00 6.16
N THR A 5 -10.73 -1.46 6.91
CA THR A 5 -9.54 -0.82 6.35
C THR A 5 -8.69 -1.91 5.74
N ASN A 6 -8.43 -1.83 4.44
CA ASN A 6 -7.50 -2.73 3.78
C ASN A 6 -6.07 -2.29 4.12
N GLU A 7 -5.48 -2.92 5.13
CA GLU A 7 -4.17 -2.56 5.65
C GLU A 7 -3.05 -3.31 4.91
N GLY A 8 -1.98 -2.57 4.60
CA GLY A 8 -0.76 -3.10 4.02
C GLY A 8 0.42 -2.92 4.96
N LYS A 9 1.46 -3.73 4.79
CA LYS A 9 2.69 -3.68 5.59
C LYS A 9 3.86 -3.21 4.73
N ILE A 10 4.57 -2.19 5.18
CA ILE A 10 5.83 -1.78 4.55
C ILE A 10 6.85 -2.91 4.72
N VAL A 11 7.41 -3.39 3.61
CA VAL A 11 8.44 -4.46 3.61
C VAL A 11 9.81 -3.93 3.22
N GLN A 12 9.88 -2.83 2.46
CA GLN A 12 11.13 -2.21 2.06
C GLN A 12 10.96 -0.70 1.78
N CYS A 13 11.99 0.09 2.12
CA CYS A 13 12.08 1.51 1.80
C CYS A 13 13.43 1.81 1.13
N ILE A 14 13.40 2.31 -0.11
CA ILE A 14 14.58 2.77 -0.84
C ILE A 14 14.33 4.21 -1.31
N GLY A 15 14.81 5.18 -0.54
CA GLY A 15 14.51 6.59 -0.80
C GLY A 15 13.01 6.85 -0.75
N ALA A 16 12.43 7.37 -1.83
CA ALA A 16 11.00 7.63 -1.94
C ALA A 16 10.19 6.42 -2.46
N VAL A 17 10.85 5.33 -2.87
CA VAL A 17 10.19 4.10 -3.32
C VAL A 17 9.95 3.22 -2.11
N ILE A 18 8.69 2.86 -1.88
CA ILE A 18 8.27 2.04 -0.75
C ILE A 18 7.50 0.83 -1.28
N ASP A 19 7.98 -0.35 -0.94
CA ASP A 19 7.29 -1.60 -1.24
C ASP A 19 6.35 -1.93 -0.07
N VAL A 20 5.08 -2.15 -0.38
CA VAL A 20 4.02 -2.43 0.60
C VAL A 20 3.36 -3.76 0.24
N GLU A 21 3.38 -4.69 1.18
CA GLU A 21 2.73 -5.98 1.04
C GLU A 21 1.25 -5.90 1.46
N PHE A 22 0.36 -6.37 0.59
CA PHE A 22 -1.07 -6.54 0.84
C PHE A 22 -1.47 -8.00 0.74
N SER A 23 -2.61 -8.34 1.35
CA SER A 23 -3.26 -9.63 1.12
C SER A 23 -3.63 -9.79 -0.35
N ARG A 24 -3.41 -10.97 -0.94
CA ARG A 24 -3.66 -11.24 -2.37
C ARG A 24 -5.06 -10.88 -2.86
N ASN A 25 -6.07 -11.00 -1.99
CA ASN A 25 -7.46 -10.70 -2.32
C ASN A 25 -7.79 -9.20 -2.23
N ASN A 26 -6.89 -8.41 -1.67
CA ASN A 26 -7.08 -6.99 -1.42
C ASN A 26 -5.90 -6.17 -1.98
N MET A 27 -5.41 -6.53 -3.17
CA MET A 27 -4.36 -5.77 -3.83
C MET A 27 -4.90 -4.42 -4.32
N PRO A 28 -4.31 -3.27 -3.94
CA PRO A 28 -4.69 -1.99 -4.49
C PRO A 28 -4.33 -1.90 -5.98
N LYS A 29 -5.05 -1.06 -6.73
CA LYS A 29 -4.80 -0.83 -8.15
C LYS A 29 -3.65 0.15 -8.32
N VAL A 30 -3.02 0.11 -9.50
CA VAL A 30 -2.09 1.17 -9.92
C VAL A 30 -2.84 2.51 -9.92
N TYR A 31 -2.19 3.54 -9.40
CA TYR A 31 -2.70 4.89 -9.12
C TYR A 31 -3.64 5.01 -7.92
N ASP A 32 -3.88 3.95 -7.15
CA ASP A 32 -4.55 4.09 -5.85
C ASP A 32 -3.64 4.82 -4.86
N ALA A 33 -4.25 5.66 -4.03
CA ALA A 33 -3.57 6.35 -2.94
C ALA A 33 -3.56 5.48 -1.67
N LEU A 34 -2.40 5.37 -1.01
CA LEU A 34 -2.23 4.75 0.29
C LEU A 34 -1.90 5.82 1.32
N THR A 35 -2.74 5.96 2.34
CA THR A 35 -2.51 6.90 3.44
C THR A 35 -1.86 6.21 4.62
N MET A 36 -0.81 6.81 5.19
CA MET A 36 -0.17 6.28 6.38
C MET A 36 -0.94 6.73 7.64
N GLU A 37 -1.41 5.78 8.44
CA GLU A 37 -2.09 6.10 9.69
C GLU A 37 -1.17 6.91 10.62
N GLY A 38 -1.69 7.99 11.19
CA GLY A 38 -0.93 8.88 12.07
C GLY A 38 0.02 9.85 11.36
N SER A 39 -0.05 9.96 10.03
CA SER A 39 0.76 10.86 9.22
C SER A 39 -0.06 11.50 8.09
N GLU A 40 0.38 12.65 7.57
CA GLU A 40 -0.15 13.23 6.33
C GLU A 40 0.52 12.63 5.07
N LEU A 41 1.43 11.67 5.25
CA LEU A 41 2.11 11.01 4.15
C LEU A 41 1.13 10.17 3.32
N THR A 42 1.10 10.46 2.03
CA THR A 42 0.37 9.69 1.01
C THR A 42 1.36 9.07 0.04
N LEU A 43 1.20 7.77 -0.20
CA LEU A 43 1.91 7.02 -1.23
C LEU A 43 0.95 6.77 -2.40
N GLU A 44 1.49 6.58 -3.59
CA GLU A 44 0.71 6.20 -4.77
C GLU A 44 1.24 4.87 -5.31
N VAL A 45 0.34 3.94 -5.59
CA VAL A 45 0.72 2.63 -6.16
C VAL A 45 1.19 2.82 -7.60
N GLN A 46 2.47 2.56 -7.87
CA GLN A 46 3.03 2.69 -9.23
C GLN A 46 3.02 1.37 -10.01
N GLN A 47 3.17 0.24 -9.31
CA GLN A 47 3.24 -1.10 -9.91
C GLN A 47 2.84 -2.17 -8.90
N GLN A 48 2.49 -3.35 -9.41
CA GLN A 48 2.37 -4.59 -8.63
C GLN A 48 3.52 -5.50 -9.05
N LEU A 49 4.38 -5.87 -8.11
CA LEU A 49 5.57 -6.72 -8.32
C LEU A 49 5.23 -8.22 -8.30
N GLY A 50 4.06 -8.58 -7.78
CA GLY A 50 3.61 -9.97 -7.66
C GLY A 50 3.74 -10.49 -6.22
N ASP A 51 3.16 -11.66 -5.97
CA ASP A 51 3.13 -12.33 -4.65
C ASP A 51 2.53 -11.57 -3.46
N GLY A 52 2.00 -10.37 -3.65
CA GLY A 52 1.48 -9.55 -2.55
C GLY A 52 2.02 -8.13 -2.54
N VAL A 53 3.00 -7.82 -3.40
CA VAL A 53 3.72 -6.55 -3.48
C VAL A 53 3.47 -5.89 -4.82
#